data_AF-A0A0K2RP79-F1
#
_entry.id   AF-A0A0K2RP79-F1
#
_cell.length_a   1.000
_cell.length_b   1.000
_cell.length_c   1.000
_cell.angle_alpha   90.00
_cell.angle_beta   90.00
_cell.angle_gamma   90.00
#
_symmetry.space_group_name_H-M   'P 1'
#
loop_
_entity.id
_entity.type
_entity.pdbx_description
1 polymer ?
#
loop_
_entity_poly.entity_id
_entity_poly.type
_entity_poly.pdbx_seq_one_letter_code
_entity_poly.pdbx_strand_id
1 'polypeptide(L)' 'MIVIDGCSHDSTVQIARSYGARVISDRGRGLPAARMIGARTAHADLVALIDADVILPQASWQN' A
#
# COMPACT_ATOMS: atom_id res chain seq x y z
N MET A 1 0.44 7.07 -4.04
CA MET A 1 0.24 5.72 -3.45
C MET A 1 1.09 5.58 -2.20
N ILE A 2 0.52 5.07 -1.10
CA ILE A 2 1.25 4.77 0.14
C ILE A 2 1.31 3.25 0.26
N VAL A 3 2.50 2.70 0.48
CA VAL A 3 2.70 1.27 0.76
C VAL A 3 3.22 1.14 2.17
N ILE A 4 2.58 0.30 2.97
CA ILE A 4 3.04 -0.01 4.32
C ILE A 4 3.73 -1.37 4.27
N ASP A 5 5.04 -1.37 4.51
CA ASP A 5 5.89 -2.56 4.45
C ASP A 5 5.97 -3.26 5.82
N GLY A 6 5.79 -4.57 5.80
CA GLY A 6 5.75 -5.47 6.96
C GLY A 6 7.12 -6.00 7.40
N CYS A 7 8.22 -5.39 6.96
CA CYS A 7 9.59 -5.95 6.96
C CYS A 7 9.80 -7.02 5.89
N SER A 8 9.47 -6.72 4.64
CA SER A 8 9.85 -7.57 3.51
C SER A 8 11.39 -7.70 3.39
N HIS A 9 11.85 -8.90 3.04
CA HIS A 9 13.27 -9.23 2.85
C HIS A 9 13.66 -9.41 1.38
N ASP A 10 12.68 -9.35 0.48
CA ASP A 10 12.85 -9.43 -0.96
C ASP A 10 12.83 -8.03 -1.61
N SER A 11 12.65 -7.97 -2.93
CA SER A 11 12.64 -6.72 -3.69
C SER A 11 11.35 -5.89 -3.52
N THR A 12 10.40 -6.28 -2.65
CA THR A 12 9.10 -5.61 -2.50
C THR A 12 9.22 -4.09 -2.32
N VAL A 13 10.07 -3.63 -1.38
CA VAL A 13 10.25 -2.21 -1.09
C VAL A 13 10.88 -1.46 -2.27
N GLN A 14 11.84 -2.09 -2.95
CA GLN A 14 12.50 -1.51 -4.12
C GLN A 14 11.50 -1.32 -5.27
N ILE A 15 10.71 -2.36 -5.57
CA ILE A 15 9.69 -2.33 -6.62
C ILE A 15 8.62 -1.28 -6.30
N ALA A 16 8.08 -1.27 -5.09
CA ALA A 16 7.08 -0.27 -4.69
C ALA A 16 7.59 1.17 -4.90
N ARG A 17 8.85 1.45 -4.52
CA ARG A 17 9.48 2.76 -4.75
C ARG A 17 9.69 3.08 -6.22
N SER A 18 10.03 2.10 -7.07
CA SER A 18 10.22 2.35 -8.51
C SER A 18 8.92 2.74 -9.21
N TYR A 19 7.76 2.36 -8.67
CA TYR A 19 6.44 2.85 -9.09
C TYR A 19 6.01 4.18 -8.42
N GLY A 20 6.91 4.84 -7.69
CA GLY A 20 6.65 6.13 -7.04
C GLY A 20 5.85 6.04 -5.73
N ALA A 21 5.76 4.86 -5.12
CA ALA A 21 5.09 4.72 -3.84
C ALA A 21 5.88 5.38 -2.70
N ARG A 22 5.18 6.05 -1.78
CA ARG A 22 5.72 6.39 -0.46
C ARG A 22 5.67 5.15 0.42
N VAL A 23 6.82 4.53 0.67
CA VAL A 23 6.93 3.31 1.49
C VAL A 23 7.21 3.68 2.96
N ILE A 24 6.42 3.15 3.88
CA ILE A 24 6.57 3.31 5.34
C ILE A 24 6.62 1.92 5.97
N SER A 25 7.55 1.66 6.88
CA SER A 25 7.59 0.38 7.59
C SER A 25 6.65 0.38 8.79
N ASP A 26 5.88 -0.70 8.97
CA ASP A 26 5.13 -0.95 10.21
C ASP A 26 5.99 -1.59 11.31
N ARG A 27 7.23 -1.97 11.00
CA ARG A 27 8.21 -2.69 11.84
C ARG A 27 7.77 -4.11 12.22
N GLY A 28 7.04 -4.81 11.37
CA GLY A 28 6.55 -6.17 11.60
C GLY A 28 5.40 -6.24 12.59
N ARG A 29 4.67 -5.14 12.80
CA ARG A 29 3.52 -5.09 13.72
C ARG A 29 2.25 -5.73 13.14
N GLY A 30 2.24 -6.02 11.84
CA GLY A 30 1.20 -6.78 11.17
C GLY A 30 0.07 -5.91 10.62
N LEU A 31 -0.83 -6.58 9.90
CA LEU A 31 -1.88 -5.96 9.07
C LEU A 31 -2.72 -4.87 9.77
N PRO A 32 -3.17 -5.02 11.03
CA PRO A 32 -3.93 -3.97 11.70
C PRO A 32 -3.13 -2.68 11.89
N ALA A 33 -1.84 -2.80 12.26
CA ALA A 33 -0.94 -1.67 12.40
C ALA A 33 -0.69 -1.02 11.04
N ALA A 34 -0.46 -1.83 10.00
CA ALA A 34 -0.25 -1.34 8.65
C ALA A 34 -1.43 -0.50 8.15
N ARG A 35 -2.67 -1.02 8.28
CA ARG A 35 -3.90 -0.29 7.90
C ARG A 35 -4.06 1.03 8.65
N MET A 36 -3.78 1.04 9.96
CA MET A 36 -3.87 2.26 10.78
C MET A 36 -2.83 3.31 10.39
N ILE A 37 -1.58 2.90 10.13
CA ILE A 37 -0.52 3.82 9.66
C ILE A 37 -0.90 4.39 8.30
N GLY A 38 -1.37 3.54 7.38
CA GLY A 38 -1.81 3.97 6.04
C GLY A 38 -2.94 4.99 6.12
N ALA A 39 -4.01 4.69 6.87
CA ALA A 39 -5.16 5.59 7.03
C ALA A 39 -4.78 6.94 7.66
N ARG A 40 -3.92 6.95 8.68
CA ARG A 40 -3.46 8.20 9.32
C ARG A 40 -2.50 9.02 8.46
N THR A 41 -1.79 8.37 7.53
CA THR A 41 -0.85 9.03 6.63
C THR A 41 -1.54 9.61 5.40
N ALA A 42 -2.68 9.04 5.00
CA ALA A 42 -3.45 9.54 3.88
C ALA A 42 -4.09 10.90 4.18
N HIS A 43 -4.23 11.72 3.14
CA HIS A 43 -4.83 13.06 3.22
C HIS A 43 -6.01 13.25 2.26
N ALA A 44 -6.42 12.20 1.54
CA ALA A 44 -7.53 12.25 0.60
C ALA A 44 -8.88 12.03 1.32
N ASP A 45 -9.96 12.55 0.75
CA ASP A 45 -11.33 12.39 1.28
C ASP A 45 -11.78 10.92 1.35
N LEU A 46 -11.27 10.10 0.42
CA LEU A 46 -11.51 8.66 0.36
C LEU A 46 -10.19 7.90 0.42
N VAL A 47 -10.17 6.86 1.26
CA VAL A 47 -9.01 5.97 1.44
C VAL A 47 -9.43 4.56 1.07
N ALA A 48 -8.79 4.00 0.03
CA ALA A 48 -8.88 2.58 -0.29
C ALA A 48 -7.73 1.83 0.39
N LEU A 49 -8.05 0.79 1.15
CA LEU A 49 -7.07 -0.15 1.70
C LEU A 49 -7.08 -1.39 0.81
N ILE A 50 -5.95 -1.66 0.14
CA ILE A 50 -5.80 -2.74 -0.84
C ILE A 50 -4.55 -3.53 -0.44
N ASP A 51 -4.69 -4.84 -0.32
CA ASP A 51 -3.56 -5.73 -0.03
C ASP A 51 -2.66 -5.84 -1.28
N ALA A 52 -1.34 -5.98 -1.10
CA ALA A 52 -0.36 -5.86 -2.19
C ALA A 52 -0.37 -7.04 -3.18
N ASP A 53 -1.13 -8.09 -2.87
CA ASP A 53 -1.33 -9.31 -3.65
C ASP A 53 -2.66 -9.32 -4.43
N VAL A 54 -3.37 -8.18 -4.46
CA VAL A 54 -4.64 -8.03 -5.19
C VAL A 54 -4.41 -7.55 -6.62
N ILE A 55 -4.98 -8.27 -7.59
CA ILE A 55 -5.14 -7.79 -8.96
C ILE A 55 -6.51 -7.10 -9.06
N LEU A 56 -6.50 -5.78 -9.29
CA LEU A 56 -7.74 -5.06 -9.58
C LEU A 56 -8.19 -5.39 -11.00
N PRO A 57 -9.47 -5.75 -11.22
CA PRO A 57 -9.97 -5.95 -12.56
C PRO A 57 -9.82 -4.64 -13.34
N GLN A 58 -9.44 -4.74 -14.60
CA GLN A 58 -9.46 -3.61 -15.50
C GLN A 58 -10.92 -3.18 -15.60
N ALA A 59 -11.24 -2.04 -14.99
CA ALA A 59 -12.60 -1.57 -15.00
C ALA A 59 -12.99 -1.33 -16.47
N SER A 60 -14.06 -1.98 -16.90
CA SER A 60 -14.72 -1.75 -18.17
C SER A 60 -15.39 -0.37 -18.11
N TRP A 61 -14.59 0.68 -18.05
CA TRP A 61 -15.06 2.04 -18.23
C TRP A 61 -15.35 2.21 -19.73
N GLN A 62 -16.52 1.76 -20.14
CA GLN A 62 -17.12 2.17 -21.40
C GLN A 62 -17.61 3.60 -21.21
N ASN A 63 -16.80 4.55 -21.66
CA ASN A 63 -17.30 5.83 -22.16
C ASN A 63 -17.10 5.84 -23.67
#